data_AF-A0A6B3HY96-F1
#
_entry.id   AF-A0A6B3HY96-F1
#
_cell.length_a   1.000
_cell.length_b   1.000
_cell.length_c   1.000
_cell.angle_alpha   90.00
_cell.angle_beta   90.00
_cell.angle_gamma   90.00
#
_symmetry.space_group_name_H-M   'P 1'
#
loop_
_entity.id
_entity.type
_entity.pdbx_description
1 polymer ?
#
loop_
_entity_poly.entity_id
_entity_poly.type
_entity_poly.pdbx_seq_one_letter_code
_entity_poly.pdbx_strand_id
1 'polypeptide(L)'
;TLAEAMRTIRTKAFVILDGTLLPIDRIAADAPYYSGKHKRHGMNIQALTDPFGRLLWASPAPPGSTHDLTAARQHGIIDALAAAGLKCWADKAYQGAGRPVRVPFRGRHLKQWKRR
;
A
#
# COMPACT_ATOMS: atom_id res chain seq x y z
N THR A 1 7.01 3.50 14.90
CA THR A 1 7.62 3.90 13.61
C THR A 1 7.72 2.71 12.67
N LEU A 2 8.02 2.90 11.37
CA LEU A 2 8.23 1.77 10.45
C LEU A 2 9.41 0.88 10.92
N ALA A 3 10.49 1.49 11.40
CA ALA A 3 11.67 0.77 11.89
C ALA A 3 11.35 -0.19 13.06
N GLU A 4 10.48 0.21 13.99
CA GLU A 4 10.03 -0.65 15.08
C GLU A 4 9.16 -1.80 14.57
N ALA A 5 8.22 -1.52 13.66
CA ALA A 5 7.40 -2.55 13.06
C ALA A 5 8.23 -3.58 12.27
N MET A 6 9.32 -3.14 11.65
CA MET A 6 10.25 -4.02 10.93
C MET A 6 10.88 -5.10 11.81
N ARG A 7 10.96 -4.90 13.14
CA ARG A 7 11.41 -5.96 14.07
C ARG A 7 10.46 -7.15 14.06
N THR A 8 9.15 -6.90 14.02
CA THR A 8 8.11 -7.93 13.93
C THR A 8 7.95 -8.46 12.51
N ILE A 9 8.00 -7.58 11.50
CA ILE A 9 7.82 -7.96 10.09
C ILE A 9 8.91 -8.94 9.63
N ARG A 10 10.15 -8.81 10.11
CA ARG A 10 11.27 -9.72 9.80
C ARG A 10 11.06 -11.16 10.25
N THR A 11 10.17 -11.42 11.19
CA THR A 11 9.86 -12.78 11.64
C THR A 11 8.76 -13.45 10.81
N LYS A 12 8.18 -12.74 9.83
CA LYS A 12 7.10 -13.23 8.98
C LYS A 12 7.66 -13.83 7.69
N ALA A 13 6.99 -14.88 7.20
CA ALA A 13 7.35 -15.52 5.93
C ALA A 13 7.13 -14.57 4.73
N PHE A 14 6.08 -13.76 4.80
CA PHE A 14 5.80 -12.65 3.90
C PHE A 14 4.86 -11.67 4.59
N VAL A 15 4.70 -10.48 4.00
CA VAL A 15 3.72 -9.49 4.40
C VAL A 15 2.84 -9.09 3.21
N ILE A 16 1.71 -8.46 3.50
CA ILE A 16 0.83 -7.88 2.49
C ILE A 16 0.88 -6.36 2.66
N LEU A 17 1.05 -5.64 1.55
CA LEU A 17 0.98 -4.20 1.48
C LEU A 17 -0.30 -3.82 0.75
N ASP A 18 -1.08 -2.95 1.39
CA ASP A 18 -2.31 -2.43 0.81
C ASP A 18 -2.46 -0.92 1.05
N GLY A 19 -3.12 -0.26 0.11
CA GLY A 19 -3.37 1.17 0.09
C GLY A 19 -4.86 1.42 0.29
N THR A 20 -5.21 2.08 1.40
CA THR A 20 -6.61 2.34 1.74
C THR A 20 -6.89 3.83 1.74
N LEU A 21 -7.91 4.25 0.98
CA LEU A 21 -8.41 5.62 1.03
C LEU A 21 -9.43 5.79 2.16
N LEU A 22 -9.04 6.49 3.22
CA LEU A 22 -9.91 6.94 4.29
C LEU A 22 -10.73 8.15 3.82
N PRO A 23 -12.07 8.09 3.79
CA PRO A 23 -12.89 9.23 3.40
C PRO A 23 -12.72 10.39 4.38
N ILE A 24 -12.70 11.62 3.84
CA ILE A 24 -12.75 12.85 4.63
C ILE A 24 -13.76 13.81 4.01
N ASP A 25 -14.24 14.77 4.80
CA ASP A 25 -15.03 15.88 4.28
C ASP A 25 -14.18 16.78 3.37
N ARG A 26 -14.87 17.48 2.47
CA ARG A 26 -14.23 18.45 1.59
C ARG A 26 -13.67 19.59 2.43
N ILE A 27 -12.35 19.78 2.35
CA ILE A 27 -11.66 20.90 2.99
C ILE A 27 -11.28 21.96 1.95
N ALA A 28 -10.97 23.18 2.41
CA ALA A 28 -10.67 24.32 1.54
C ALA A 28 -9.54 24.04 0.54
N ALA A 29 -8.54 23.25 0.95
CA ALA A 29 -7.56 22.66 0.05
C ALA A 29 -8.19 21.44 -0.65
N ASP A 30 -8.81 21.66 -1.81
CA ASP A 30 -9.71 20.67 -2.44
C ASP A 30 -8.97 19.59 -3.26
N ALA A 31 -8.17 20.03 -4.23
CA ALA A 31 -7.54 19.18 -5.24
C ALA A 31 -6.63 18.06 -4.68
N PRO A 32 -5.74 18.28 -3.69
CA PRO A 32 -4.80 17.23 -3.28
C PRO A 32 -5.50 16.05 -2.58
N TYR A 33 -6.65 16.26 -1.96
CA TYR A 33 -7.37 15.21 -1.25
C TYR A 33 -8.42 14.51 -2.10
N TYR A 34 -8.77 15.05 -3.26
CA TYR A 34 -9.69 14.38 -4.17
C TYR A 34 -9.02 13.19 -4.87
N SER A 35 -9.53 11.99 -4.60
CA SER A 35 -9.08 10.78 -5.27
C SER A 35 -9.87 10.54 -6.54
N GLY A 36 -9.23 10.71 -7.70
CA GLY A 36 -9.87 10.45 -9.00
C GLY A 36 -10.35 9.00 -9.15
N LYS A 37 -9.62 8.03 -8.57
CA LYS A 37 -9.98 6.60 -8.56
C LYS A 37 -11.30 6.34 -7.83
N HIS A 38 -11.49 6.98 -6.68
CA HIS A 38 -12.64 6.75 -5.81
C HIS A 38 -13.74 7.81 -5.94
N LYS A 39 -13.51 8.86 -6.73
CA LYS A 39 -14.40 10.02 -6.92
C LYS A 39 -14.86 10.65 -5.61
N ARG A 40 -13.97 10.70 -4.62
CA ARG A 40 -14.23 11.23 -3.28
C ARG A 40 -12.97 11.81 -2.66
N HIS A 41 -13.15 12.71 -1.71
CA HIS A 41 -12.07 13.22 -0.87
C HIS A 41 -11.63 12.17 0.14
N GLY A 42 -10.33 12.09 0.37
CA GLY A 42 -9.79 11.17 1.34
C GLY A 42 -8.31 11.37 1.61
N MET A 43 -7.83 10.56 2.53
CA MET A 43 -6.42 10.39 2.87
C MET A 43 -6.00 8.97 2.50
N ASN A 44 -4.90 8.82 1.78
CA ASN A 44 -4.39 7.51 1.44
C ASN A 44 -3.50 7.00 2.58
N ILE A 45 -3.82 5.87 3.21
CA ILE A 45 -2.95 5.20 4.17
C ILE A 45 -2.36 3.93 3.56
N GLN A 46 -1.12 3.62 3.92
CA GLN A 46 -0.46 2.39 3.52
C GLN A 46 -0.41 1.46 4.73
N ALA A 47 -0.94 0.25 4.59
CA ALA A 47 -0.98 -0.76 5.63
C ALA A 47 -0.05 -1.93 5.29
N LEU A 48 0.70 -2.39 6.29
CA LEU A 48 1.41 -3.66 6.24
C LEU A 48 0.71 -4.65 7.16
N THR A 49 0.33 -5.81 6.63
CA THR A 49 -0.29 -6.89 7.41
C THR A 49 0.50 -8.18 7.31
N ASP A 50 0.30 -9.06 8.27
CA ASP A 50 0.77 -10.44 8.16
C ASP A 50 -0.16 -11.28 7.26
N PRO A 51 0.20 -12.55 6.96
CA PRO A 51 -0.60 -13.43 6.12
C PRO A 51 -2.03 -13.72 6.64
N PHE A 52 -2.28 -13.50 7.92
CA PHE A 52 -3.57 -13.71 8.57
C PHE A 52 -4.39 -12.40 8.64
N GLY A 53 -3.90 -11.33 8.01
CA GLY A 53 -4.57 -10.03 7.99
C GLY A 53 -4.34 -9.19 9.24
N ARG A 54 -3.45 -9.59 10.16
CA ARG A 54 -3.14 -8.78 11.33
C ARG A 54 -2.36 -7.55 10.91
N LEU A 55 -2.84 -6.37 11.27
CA LEU A 55 -2.13 -5.10 11.04
C LEU A 55 -0.81 -5.09 11.82
N LEU A 56 0.29 -4.92 11.08
CA LEU A 56 1.65 -4.79 11.63
C LEU A 56 2.10 -3.33 11.68
N TRP A 57 1.67 -2.52 10.71
CA TRP A 57 2.01 -1.11 10.63
C TRP A 57 1.05 -0.36 9.70
N ALA A 58 0.83 0.93 9.97
CA ALA A 58 0.12 1.85 9.10
C ALA A 58 0.91 3.15 8.94
N SER A 59 0.91 3.72 7.74
CA SER A 59 1.60 4.96 7.44
C SER A 59 0.86 6.18 7.96
N PRO A 60 1.56 7.32 8.16
CA PRO A 60 0.92 8.63 8.09
C PRO A 60 0.14 8.75 6.79
N ALA A 61 -0.93 9.54 6.78
CA ALA A 61 -1.89 9.55 5.69
C ALA A 61 -1.59 10.70 4.70
N PRO A 62 -0.91 10.48 3.56
CA PRO A 62 -0.81 11.47 2.50
C PRO A 62 -2.16 11.83 1.88
N PRO A 63 -2.23 12.92 1.09
CA PRO A 63 -3.44 13.30 0.39
C PRO A 63 -3.97 12.19 -0.53
N GLY A 64 -5.30 12.05 -0.63
CA GLY A 64 -5.98 10.96 -1.35
C GLY A 64 -5.77 10.89 -2.86
N SER A 65 -5.20 11.94 -3.47
CA SER A 65 -4.74 11.91 -4.86
C SER A 65 -3.41 11.17 -5.05
N THR A 66 -2.68 10.89 -3.96
CA THR A 66 -1.38 10.23 -4.00
C THR A 66 -1.53 8.77 -4.43
N HIS A 67 -0.81 8.39 -5.50
CA HIS A 67 -0.76 7.03 -5.99
C HIS A 67 -0.10 6.09 -4.96
N ASP A 68 -0.62 4.88 -4.80
CA ASP A 68 -0.20 3.93 -3.75
C ASP A 68 1.31 3.63 -3.79
N LEU A 69 1.87 3.39 -4.97
CA LEU A 69 3.32 3.21 -5.13
C LEU A 69 4.13 4.42 -4.67
N THR A 70 3.63 5.64 -4.92
CA THR A 70 4.31 6.87 -4.50
C THR A 70 4.28 7.01 -2.99
N ALA A 71 3.11 6.77 -2.37
CA ALA A 71 2.97 6.77 -0.91
C ALA A 71 3.90 5.73 -0.26
N ALA A 72 3.93 4.50 -0.78
CA ALA A 72 4.81 3.45 -0.24
C ALA A 72 6.30 3.78 -0.35
N ARG A 73 6.72 4.46 -1.42
CA ARG A 73 8.11 4.96 -1.57
C ARG A 73 8.41 6.11 -0.61
N GLN A 74 7.52 7.09 -0.50
CA GLN A 74 7.67 8.21 0.44
C GLN A 74 7.82 7.75 1.88
N HIS A 75 7.13 6.66 2.25
CA HIS A 75 7.23 6.08 3.59
C HIS A 75 8.38 5.08 3.76
N GLY A 76 9.21 4.85 2.75
CA GLY A 76 10.36 3.94 2.83
C GLY A 76 10.00 2.46 2.97
N ILE A 77 8.74 2.08 2.69
CA ILE A 77 8.26 0.70 2.84
C ILE A 77 9.04 -0.23 1.91
N ILE A 78 9.19 0.20 0.65
CA ILE A 78 9.84 -0.59 -0.38
C ILE A 78 11.31 -0.83 -0.04
N ASP A 79 12.02 0.21 0.39
CA ASP A 79 13.43 0.14 0.74
C ASP A 79 13.65 -0.70 2.01
N ALA A 80 12.78 -0.56 3.01
CA ALA A 80 12.84 -1.37 4.22
C ALA A 80 12.65 -2.87 3.94
N LEU A 81 11.70 -3.21 3.07
CA LEU A 81 11.45 -4.60 2.66
C LEU A 81 12.61 -5.15 1.81
N ALA A 82 13.16 -4.32 0.91
CA ALA A 82 14.33 -4.68 0.11
C ALA A 82 15.55 -4.97 0.99
N ALA A 83 15.87 -4.07 1.93
CA ALA A 83 16.97 -4.21 2.86
C ALA A 83 16.81 -5.41 3.80
N ALA A 84 15.58 -5.84 4.06
CA ALA A 84 15.28 -7.02 4.86
C ALA A 84 15.24 -8.32 4.05
N GLY A 85 15.29 -8.27 2.72
CA GLY A 85 15.12 -9.44 1.86
C GLY A 85 13.73 -10.09 1.96
N LEU A 86 12.72 -9.35 2.42
CA LEU A 86 11.39 -9.88 2.70
C LEU A 86 10.51 -9.88 1.44
N LYS A 87 9.70 -10.93 1.31
CA LYS A 87 8.67 -11.02 0.28
C LYS A 87 7.43 -10.24 0.74
N CYS A 88 6.92 -9.39 -0.15
CA CYS A 88 5.69 -8.65 0.06
C CYS A 88 4.72 -8.95 -1.08
N TRP A 89 3.45 -9.17 -0.77
CA TRP A 89 2.38 -9.23 -1.76
C TRP A 89 1.64 -7.90 -1.78
N ALA A 90 1.23 -7.46 -2.95
CA ALA A 90 0.47 -6.22 -3.10
C ALA A 90 -0.41 -6.27 -4.35
N ASP A 91 -1.37 -5.34 -4.42
CA ASP A 91 -2.24 -5.20 -5.58
C ASP A 91 -1.52 -4.57 -6.79
N LYS A 92 -2.27 -4.31 -7.87
CA LYS A 92 -1.73 -3.74 -9.10
C LYS A 92 -1.21 -2.31 -8.94
N ALA A 93 -1.68 -1.53 -7.97
CA ALA A 93 -1.25 -0.16 -7.77
C ALA A 93 0.23 -0.07 -7.34
N TYR A 94 0.83 -1.19 -6.91
CA TYR A 94 2.26 -1.28 -6.57
C TYR A 94 3.14 -1.82 -7.70
N GLN A 95 2.61 -1.89 -8.92
CA GLN A 95 3.41 -2.29 -10.07
C GLN A 95 4.60 -1.34 -10.26
N GLY A 96 5.81 -1.89 -10.31
CA GLY A 96 7.05 -1.09 -10.38
C GLY A 96 7.72 -0.84 -9.02
N ALA A 97 7.21 -1.44 -7.94
CA ALA A 97 7.85 -1.43 -6.61
C ALA A 97 9.17 -2.24 -6.53
N GLY A 98 9.57 -2.93 -7.59
CA GLY A 98 10.83 -3.69 -7.63
C GLY A 98 10.72 -5.10 -7.04
N ARG A 99 11.88 -5.73 -6.83
CA ARG A 99 12.00 -7.17 -6.53
C ARG A 99 11.31 -7.66 -5.23
N PRO A 100 11.26 -6.91 -4.10
CA PRO A 100 10.63 -7.43 -2.88
C PRO A 100 9.09 -7.52 -2.99
N VAL A 101 8.46 -6.74 -3.87
CA VAL A 101 6.99 -6.70 -4.02
C VAL A 101 6.54 -7.57 -5.19
N ARG A 102 5.65 -8.51 -4.89
CA ARG A 102 5.01 -9.42 -5.85
C ARG A 102 3.57 -8.98 -6.07
N VAL A 103 3.24 -8.75 -7.34
CA VAL A 103 1.88 -8.41 -7.79
C VAL A 103 1.36 -9.62 -8.59
N PRO A 104 0.48 -10.46 -8.02
CA PRO A 104 0.14 -11.77 -8.59
C PRO A 104 -0.73 -11.71 -9.85
N PHE A 105 -1.54 -10.66 -10.02
CA PHE A 105 -2.53 -10.59 -11.10
C PHE A 105 -2.19 -9.52 -12.14
N ARG A 106 -2.07 -9.93 -13.41
CA ARG A 106 -1.80 -9.07 -14.57
C ARG A 106 -2.63 -9.50 -15.79
N GLY A 107 -3.38 -8.58 -16.40
CA GLY A 107 -4.00 -8.81 -17.72
C GLY A 107 -5.31 -8.05 -17.99
N ARG A 108 -5.60 -7.77 -19.27
CA ARG A 108 -6.87 -7.16 -19.74
C ARG A 108 -8.03 -8.17 -19.78
N HIS A 109 -7.72 -9.47 -19.76
CA HIS A 109 -8.67 -10.60 -19.83
C HIS A 109 -8.51 -11.60 -18.67
N LEU A 110 -8.40 -11.09 -17.44
CA LEU A 110 -8.50 -11.97 -16.27
C LEU A 110 -9.93 -12.52 -16.17
N LYS A 111 -10.06 -13.86 -16.06
CA LYS A 111 -11.33 -14.54 -15.71
C LYS A 111 -11.88 -13.91 -14.43
N GLN A 112 -13.20 -13.78 -14.28
CA GLN A 112 -13.82 -13.02 -13.17
C GLN A 112 -13.27 -13.39 -11.78
N TRP A 113 -12.99 -14.66 -11.51
CA TRP A 113 -12.43 -15.12 -10.23
C TRP A 113 -10.98 -14.69 -9.97
N LYS A 114 -10.25 -14.22 -11.00
CA LYS A 114 -8.91 -13.63 -10.91
C LYS A 114 -8.93 -12.10 -10.76
N ARG A 115 -10.12 -11.49 -10.66
CA ARG A 115 -10.32 -10.04 -10.49
C ARG A 115 -10.74 -9.65 -9.07
N ARG A 116 -10.89 -10.63 -8.17
CA ARG A 116 -11.25 -10.43 -6.76
C ARG A 116 -9.99 -10.33 -5.90
#